data_AF-A0A8S2YKM2-F1
#
_entry.id   AF-A0A8S2YKM2-F1
#
_cell.length_a   1.000
_cell.length_b   1.000
_cell.length_c   1.000
_cell.angle_alpha   90.00
_cell.angle_beta   90.00
_cell.angle_gamma   90.00
#
_symmetry.space_group_name_H-M   'P 1'
#
loop_
_entity.id
_entity.type
_entity.pdbx_description
1 polymer ?
#
loop_
_entity_poly.entity_id
_entity_poly.type
_entity_poly.pdbx_seq_one_letter_code
_entity_poly.pdbx_strand_id
1 'polypeptide(L)' 'MNAPTGDAKLTIPKVDLQQHAGSVTCRLENVHGSQEETVHLNVLAAPLITTQLPKQEETV' A
#
# COMPACT_ATOMS: atom_id res chain seq x y z
N MET A 1 -22.67 1.57 28.17
CA MET A 1 -22.74 2.81 27.35
C MET A 1 -21.78 2.62 26.20
N ASN A 2 -22.27 2.42 24.97
CA ASN A 2 -21.40 2.33 23.79
C ASN A 2 -21.17 3.76 23.29
N ALA A 3 -19.94 4.25 23.40
CA ALA A 3 -19.58 5.53 22.80
C ALA A 3 -19.75 5.43 21.26
N PRO A 4 -20.26 6.47 20.59
CA PRO A 4 -20.32 6.48 19.13
C PRO A 4 -18.90 6.46 18.57
N THR A 5 -18.51 5.34 17.96
CA THR A 5 -17.25 5.23 17.22
C THR A 5 -17.45 5.85 15.83
N GLY A 6 -16.64 6.84 15.48
CA GLY A 6 -16.58 7.36 14.11
C GLY A 6 -15.80 6.41 13.21
N ASP A 7 -16.13 6.37 11.91
CA ASP A 7 -15.30 5.70 10.91
C ASP A 7 -14.33 6.70 10.27
N ALA A 8 -13.09 6.26 10.03
CA ALA A 8 -12.09 7.02 9.28
C ALA A 8 -11.60 6.16 8.12
N LYS A 9 -11.70 6.68 6.90
CA LYS A 9 -11.33 5.97 5.68
C LYS A 9 -10.31 6.75 4.86
N LEU A 10 -9.14 6.16 4.66
CA LEU A 10 -8.14 6.65 3.69
C LEU A 10 -8.37 5.98 2.33
N THR A 11 -8.37 6.76 1.25
CA THR A 11 -8.43 6.26 -0.13
C THR A 11 -7.27 6.85 -0.92
N ILE A 12 -6.43 6.00 -1.51
CA ILE A 12 -5.28 6.41 -2.34
C ILE A 12 -5.60 6.09 -3.80
N PRO A 13 -6.06 7.07 -4.60
CA PRO A 13 -6.29 6.85 -6.03
C PRO A 13 -4.96 6.74 -6.76
N LYS A 14 -4.90 5.89 -7.81
CA LYS A 14 -3.70 5.70 -8.64
C LYS A 14 -2.45 5.40 -7.80
N VAL A 15 -2.50 4.30 -7.05
CA VAL A 15 -1.38 3.82 -6.24
C VAL A 15 -0.10 3.78 -7.06
N ASP A 16 0.97 4.28 -6.44
CA ASP A 16 2.31 4.38 -6.99
C ASP A 16 3.26 3.54 -6.13
N LEU A 17 4.11 2.76 -6.79
CA LEU A 17 5.01 1.80 -6.17
C LEU A 17 6.03 2.45 -5.22
N GLN A 18 6.56 3.61 -5.59
CA GLN A 18 7.67 4.22 -4.84
C GLN A 18 7.15 5.20 -3.78
N GLN A 19 6.02 5.85 -4.04
CA GLN A 19 5.47 6.90 -3.18
C GLN A 19 4.55 6.35 -2.09
N HIS A 20 3.87 5.24 -2.32
CA HIS A 20 2.81 4.75 -1.42
C HIS A 20 3.14 3.43 -0.72
N ALA A 21 4.23 2.76 -1.07
CA ALA A 21 4.68 1.57 -0.34
C ALA A 21 5.28 1.98 1.02
N GLY A 22 4.92 1.25 2.07
CA GLY A 22 5.46 1.49 3.41
C GLY A 22 4.38 1.55 4.49
N SER A 23 4.73 2.15 5.63
CA SER A 23 3.84 2.21 6.79
C SER A 23 2.89 3.41 6.71
N VAL A 24 1.60 3.14 6.91
CA VAL A 24 0.55 4.15 7.03
C VAL A 24 0.04 4.13 8.46
N THR A 25 0.08 5.28 9.12
CA THR A 25 -0.40 5.43 10.51
C THR A 25 -1.68 6.27 10.52
N CYS A 26 -2.75 5.70 11.08
CA CYS A 26 -3.96 6.43 11.43
C CYS A 26 -3.83 6.93 12.87
N ARG A 27 -3.95 8.24 13.08
CA ARG A 27 -3.90 8.87 14.39
C ARG A 27 -5.24 9.56 14.65
N LEU A 28 -5.86 9.21 15.78
CA LEU A 28 -7.13 9.76 16.26
C LEU A 28 -6.86 10.50 17.57
N GLU A 29 -7.32 11.74 17.66
CA GLU A 29 -7.09 12.60 18.84
C GLU A 29 -8.40 13.23 19.30
N ASN A 30 -8.61 13.29 20.61
CA ASN A 30 -9.69 14.03 21.25
C ASN A 30 -9.18 14.73 22.52
N VAL A 31 -10.05 15.49 23.18
CA VAL A 31 -9.70 16.25 24.40
C VAL A 31 -9.26 15.36 25.58
N HIS A 32 -9.47 14.05 25.49
CA HIS A 32 -9.16 13.08 26.54
C HIS A 32 -7.97 12.17 26.19
N GLY A 33 -7.41 12.25 24.99
CA GLY A 33 -6.24 11.45 24.61
C GLY A 33 -6.10 11.23 23.10
N SER A 34 -5.17 10.36 22.75
CA SER A 34 -4.84 9.98 21.38
C SER A 34 -4.70 8.47 21.22
N GLN A 35 -5.11 7.94 20.08
CA GLN A 35 -4.92 6.54 19.69
C GLN A 35 -4.28 6.49 18.31
N GLU A 36 -3.32 5.58 18.13
CA GLU A 36 -2.65 5.35 16.86
C GLU A 36 -2.75 3.89 16.45
N GLU A 37 -2.90 3.67 15.14
CA GLU A 37 -2.85 2.35 14.52
C GLU A 37 -2.01 2.43 13.25
N THR A 38 -1.04 1.53 13.10
CA THR A 38 -0.13 1.51 11.95
C THR A 38 -0.31 0.23 11.15
N VAL A 39 -0.43 0.37 9.83
CA VAL A 39 -0.57 -0.72 8.88
C VAL A 39 0.55 -0.62 7.83
N HIS A 40 1.10 -1.77 7.43
CA HIS A 40 2.10 -1.81 6.36
C HIS A 40 1.44 -2.06 5.00
N LEU A 41 1.59 -1.11 4.08
CA LEU A 41 1.02 -1.15 2.73
C LEU A 41 2.07 -1.68 1.73
N ASN A 42 1.86 -2.90 1.26
CA ASN A 42 2.64 -3.50 0.18
C ASN A 42 2.03 -3.14 -1.18
N VAL A 43 2.80 -2.47 -2.03
CA VAL A 43 2.40 -2.15 -3.41
C VAL A 43 3.17 -3.07 -4.36
N LEU A 44 2.45 -3.71 -5.29
CA LEU A 44 3.02 -4.63 -6.27
C LEU A 44 2.66 -4.14 -7.68
N ALA A 45 3.55 -4.36 -8.64
CA ALA A 45 3.25 -4.20 -10.07
C ALA A 45 3.79 -5.38 -10.87
N ALA A 46 3.21 -5.56 -12.06
CA ALA A 46 3.72 -6.53 -13.01
C ALA A 46 5.12 -6.11 -13.49
N PRO A 47 6.05 -7.06 -13.68
CA PRO A 47 7.35 -6.76 -14.24
C PRO A 47 7.22 -6.27 -15.69
N LEU A 48 8.09 -5.34 -16.07
CA LEU A 48 8.24 -4.91 -17.46
C LEU A 48 9.34 -5.75 -18.13
N ILE A 49 9.00 -6.47 -19.20
CA ILE A 49 9.99 -7.20 -20.00
C ILE A 49 10.75 -6.18 -20.85
N THR A 50 11.97 -5.84 -20.44
CA THR A 50 12.82 -4.87 -21.16
C THR A 50 13.69 -5.50 -22.24
N THR A 51 13.86 -6.82 -22.22
CA THR A 51 14.66 -7.57 -23.20
C THR A 51 13.95 -8.86 -23.57
N GLN A 52 13.92 -9.18 -24.86
CA GLN A 52 13.50 -10.51 -25.31
C GLN A 52 14.63 -11.49 -25.02
N LEU A 53 14.29 -12.64 -24.43
CA LEU A 53 15.24 -13.75 -24.31
C LEU A 53 15.73 -14.15 -25.72
N PRO A 54 17.03 -14.46 -25.88
CA PRO A 54 17.52 -14.95 -27.15
C PRO A 54 16.74 -16.20 -27.55
N LYS A 55 16.31 -16.26 -28.81
CA LYS A 55 15.68 -17.46 -29.36
C LYS A 55 16.68 -18.60 -29.20
N GLN A 56 16.29 -19.69 -28.54
CA GLN A 56 17.11 -20.89 -28.52
C GLN A 56 17.17 -21.40 -29.97
N GLU A 57 18.34 -21.36 -30.59
CA GLU A 57 18.58 -22.10 -31.83
C GLU A 57 18.41 -23.59 -31.49
N GLU A 58 17.36 -24.20 -32.05
CA GLU A 58 17.19 -25.65 -32.05
C GLU A 58 18.28 -26.24 -32.94
N THR A 59 19.34 -26.76 -32.34
CA THR A 59 20.33 -27.57 -33.06
C THR A 59 19.68 -28.91 -33.40
N VAL A 60 19.29 -29.08 -34.66
CA VAL A 60 18.87 -30.36 -35.26
C VAL A 60 20.09 -31.21 -35.60
#